data_AF-A0A2G9UVB5-F1
#
_entry.id   AF-A0A2G9UVB5-F1
#
_cell.length_a   1.000
_cell.length_b   1.000
_cell.length_c   1.000
_cell.angle_alpha   90.00
_cell.angle_beta   90.00
_cell.angle_gamma   90.00
#
_symmetry.space_group_name_H-M   'P 1'
#
loop_
_entity.id
_entity.type
_entity.pdbx_description
1 polymer ?
#
loop_
_entity_poly.entity_id
_entity_poly.type
_entity_poly.pdbx_seq_one_letter_code
_entity_poly.pdbx_strand_id
1 'polypeptide(L)' 'MYCLMVNNCTVSSERDSSQKVPILDEFGCSLFPNVLPHVEYPSDLNGGLLVNAFSLDVDQQYGDLLDRIVPEIADE' A
#
# COMPACT_ATOMS: atom_id res chain seq x y z
N MET A 1 -12.13 -2.51 26.69
CA MET A 1 -11.31 -1.42 26.14
C MET A 1 -11.16 -1.69 24.66
N TYR A 2 -11.38 -0.71 23.80
CA TYR A 2 -11.36 -0.87 22.34
C TYR A 2 -10.28 0.05 21.78
N CYS A 3 -9.45 -0.46 20.87
CA CYS A 3 -8.42 0.30 20.19
C CYS A 3 -8.69 0.32 18.68
N LEU A 4 -8.42 1.45 18.03
CA LEU A 4 -8.40 1.60 16.59
C LEU A 4 -7.09 1.03 16.04
N MET A 5 -7.18 0.24 14.97
CA MET A 5 -6.03 -0.24 14.21
C MET A 5 -6.29 -0.11 12.72
N VAL A 6 -5.28 0.32 12.00
CA VAL A 6 -5.26 0.39 10.53
C VAL A 6 -4.59 -0.87 10.01
N ASN A 7 -5.39 -1.76 9.41
CA ASN A 7 -4.89 -3.00 8.84
C ASN A 7 -4.34 -2.84 7.43
N ASN A 8 -4.87 -1.97 6.57
CA ASN A 8 -4.32 -1.76 5.23
C ASN A 8 -4.76 -0.39 4.74
N CYS A 9 -3.91 0.27 3.95
CA CYS A 9 -4.29 1.44 3.19
C CYS A 9 -3.78 1.32 1.75
N THR A 10 -4.63 1.71 0.82
CA THR A 10 -4.37 1.77 -0.61
C THR A 10 -4.62 3.18 -1.10
N VAL A 11 -3.75 3.69 -1.97
CA VAL A 11 -3.95 4.96 -2.67
C VAL A 11 -4.34 4.67 -4.11
N SER A 12 -5.32 5.42 -4.61
CA SER A 12 -5.75 5.34 -6.01
C SER A 12 -5.87 6.74 -6.60
N SER A 13 -5.67 6.84 -7.91
CA SER A 13 -5.97 8.07 -8.63
C SER A 13 -7.48 8.23 -8.80
N GLU A 14 -7.98 9.46 -8.66
CA GLU A 14 -9.41 9.75 -8.88
C GLU A 14 -9.84 9.46 -10.34
N ARG A 15 -8.89 9.58 -11.28
CA ARG A 15 -9.12 9.33 -12.70
C ARG A 15 -9.08 7.85 -13.08
N ASP A 16 -8.43 7.03 -12.25
CA ASP A 16 -8.28 5.60 -12.49
C ASP A 16 -8.30 4.84 -11.15
N SER A 17 -9.51 4.42 -10.76
CA SER A 17 -9.75 3.64 -9.55
C SER A 17 -9.31 2.18 -9.67
N SER A 18 -8.89 1.74 -10.87
CA SER A 18 -8.37 0.39 -11.10
C SER A 18 -6.92 0.27 -10.60
N GLN A 19 -6.16 1.37 -10.67
CA GLN A 19 -4.80 1.42 -10.13
C GLN A 19 -4.84 1.73 -8.63
N LYS A 20 -4.84 0.68 -7.82
CA LYS A 20 -4.73 0.76 -6.36
C LYS A 20 -3.34 0.34 -5.93
N VAL A 21 -2.61 1.26 -5.31
CA VAL A 21 -1.26 1.03 -4.80
C VAL A 21 -1.33 0.83 -3.28
N PRO A 22 -1.01 -0.35 -2.75
CA PRO A 22 -0.95 -0.53 -1.30
C PRO A 22 0.21 0.31 -0.74
N ILE A 23 -0.08 1.08 0.29
CA ILE A 23 0.93 1.90 0.98
C ILE A 23 1.22 1.40 2.39
N LEU A 24 0.29 0.63 2.98
CA LEU A 24 0.47 -0.05 4.26
C LEU A 24 0.23 -1.55 4.10
N ASP A 25 1.03 -2.36 4.80
CA ASP A 25 0.79 -3.80 4.94
C ASP A 25 -0.31 -4.11 5.97
N GLU A 26 -0.59 -5.40 6.17
CA GLU A 26 -1.64 -5.93 7.07
C GLU A 26 -1.46 -5.55 8.56
N PHE A 27 -0.26 -5.08 8.94
CA PHE A 27 0.11 -4.70 10.30
C PHE A 27 0.23 -3.18 10.47
N GLY A 28 -0.12 -2.39 9.44
CA GLY A 28 -0.01 -0.93 9.46
C GLY A 28 1.41 -0.40 9.24
N CYS A 29 2.32 -1.24 8.75
CA CYS A 29 3.68 -0.81 8.39
C CYS A 29 3.70 -0.22 6.98
N SER A 30 4.43 0.88 6.81
CA SER A 30 4.63 1.51 5.51
C SER A 30 5.44 0.63 4.58
N LEU A 31 4.92 0.42 3.36
CA LEU A 31 5.65 -0.24 2.27
C LEU A 31 6.68 0.68 1.62
N PHE A 32 6.60 1.99 1.89
CA PHE A 32 7.52 3.02 1.38
C PHE A 32 8.13 3.83 2.53
N PRO A 33 8.91 3.22 3.44
CA PRO A 33 9.37 3.86 4.69
C PRO A 33 10.25 5.11 4.47
N ASN A 34 10.85 5.28 3.29
CA ASN A 34 11.63 6.46 2.94
C ASN A 34 10.77 7.69 2.56
N VAL A 35 9.49 7.48 2.28
CA VAL A 35 8.55 8.50 1.78
C VAL A 35 7.36 8.67 2.74
N LEU A 36 6.89 7.55 3.30
CA LEU A 36 5.71 7.44 4.15
C LEU A 36 6.11 6.88 5.52
N PRO A 37 5.83 7.58 6.63
CA PRO A 37 6.05 7.06 7.96
C PRO A 37 5.06 5.94 8.29
N HIS A 38 5.33 5.23 9.38
CA HIS A 38 4.41 4.24 9.93
C HIS A 38 3.21 4.91 10.61
N VAL A 39 2.11 4.16 10.76
CA VAL A 39 0.94 4.65 11.51
C VAL A 39 1.30 4.80 12.98
N GLU A 40 0.93 5.93 13.57
CA GLU A 40 1.06 6.19 15.00
C GLU A 40 -0.32 6.19 15.66
N TYR A 41 -0.39 5.72 16.91
CA TYR A 41 -1.62 5.60 17.69
C TYR A 41 -1.48 6.37 19.01
N PRO A 42 -1.64 7.72 19.00
CA PRO A 42 -1.50 8.54 20.20
C PRO A 42 -2.56 8.27 21.28
N SER A 43 -3.70 7.66 20.94
CA SER A 43 -4.70 7.19 21.91
C SER A 43 -5.51 6.04 21.37
N ASP A 44 -6.30 5.38 22.23
CA ASP A 44 -7.08 4.19 21.86
C ASP A 44 -7.95 4.37 20.61
N LEU A 45 -8.54 5.55 20.40
CA LEU A 45 -9.44 5.82 19.27
C LEU A 45 -8.88 6.85 18.29
N ASN A 46 -7.57 7.13 18.37
CA ASN A 46 -6.91 8.06 17.48
C ASN A 46 -5.65 7.39 16.91
N GLY A 47 -5.62 7.28 15.58
CA GLY A 47 -4.48 6.71 14.88
C GLY A 47 -4.44 7.20 13.44
N GLY A 48 -3.24 7.32 12.90
CA GLY A 48 -3.04 7.81 11.55
C GLY A 48 -1.58 8.04 11.19
N LEU A 49 -1.37 8.65 10.04
CA LEU A 49 -0.07 9.02 9.50
C LEU A 49 -0.10 10.48 9.05
N LEU A 50 0.92 11.24 9.43
CA LEU A 50 1.11 12.62 9.00
C LEU A 50 2.09 12.62 7.83
N VAL A 51 1.61 12.98 6.64
CA VAL A 51 2.38 12.92 5.40
C VAL A 51 2.28 14.21 4.61
N ASN A 52 3.40 14.58 3.99
CA ASN A 52 3.41 15.63 2.98
C ASN A 52 2.93 15.04 1.65
N ALA A 53 2.56 15.89 0.70
CA ALA A 53 2.28 15.43 -0.65
C ALA A 53 3.53 14.77 -1.26
N PHE A 54 3.35 13.60 -1.86
CA PHE A 54 4.40 12.80 -2.49
C PHE A 54 3.91 12.28 -3.84
N SER A 55 4.86 11.86 -4.68
CA SER A 55 4.61 11.12 -5.91
C SER A 55 5.34 9.79 -5.79
N LEU A 56 4.64 8.70 -6.11
CA LEU A 56 5.24 7.38 -6.19
C LEU A 56 5.35 7.01 -7.66
N ASP A 57 6.58 6.81 -8.13
CA ASP A 57 6.83 6.17 -9.42
C ASP A 57 6.66 4.66 -9.22
N VAL A 58 5.44 4.17 -9.41
CA VAL A 58 5.08 2.75 -9.22
C VAL A 58 5.20 2.02 -10.56
N ASP A 59 6.42 1.94 -11.09
CA ASP A 59 6.66 1.21 -12.35
C ASP A 59 6.77 -0.31 -12.13
N GLN A 60 6.95 -0.79 -10.89
CA GLN A 60 7.47 -2.15 -10.70
C GLN A 60 7.10 -2.75 -9.33
N GLN A 61 5.89 -3.29 -9.20
CA GLN A 61 5.61 -4.33 -8.20
C GLN A 61 4.42 -5.23 -8.56
N TYR A 62 3.58 -4.83 -9.51
CA TYR A 62 2.58 -5.72 -10.12
C TYR A 62 3.13 -6.55 -11.27
N GLY A 63 4.28 -6.16 -11.84
CA GLY A 63 5.01 -6.95 -12.84
C GLY A 63 5.51 -8.29 -12.29
N ASP A 64 6.09 -8.30 -11.08
CA ASP A 64 6.62 -9.54 -10.46
C ASP A 64 5.53 -10.53 -10.02
N LEU A 65 4.29 -10.07 -9.81
CA LEU A 65 3.16 -10.96 -9.53
C LEU A 65 2.51 -11.50 -10.80
N LEU A 66 2.53 -10.75 -11.90
CA LEU A 66 2.06 -11.23 -13.21
C LEU A 66 3.07 -12.18 -13.87
N ASP A 67 4.38 -11.96 -13.66
CA ASP A 67 5.43 -12.88 -14.15
C ASP A 67 5.37 -14.25 -13.43
N ARG A 68 4.77 -14.29 -12.22
CA ARG A 68 4.58 -15.52 -11.45
C ARG A 68 3.23 -16.22 -11.68
N ILE A 69 2.28 -15.58 -12.34
CA ILE A 69 0.91 -16.11 -12.59
C ILE A 69 0.71 -16.51 -14.05
N VAL A 70 1.58 -16.11 -14.99
CA VAL A 70 1.57 -16.70 -16.34
C VAL A 70 2.47 -17.96 -16.30
N PRO A 71 1.93 -19.18 -16.14
CA PRO A 71 2.68 -20.34 -16.56
C PRO A 71 2.98 -20.14 -18.04
N GLU A 72 4.24 -20.23 -18.39
CA GLU A 72 4.74 -20.31 -19.75
C GLU A 72 3.98 -21.46 -20.45
N ILE A 73 2.86 -21.14 -21.13
CA ILE A 73 2.27 -22.06 -22.10
C ILE A 73 3.16 -21.96 -23.33
N ALA A 74 4.27 -22.68 -23.29
CA ALA A 74 5.06 -22.99 -24.47
C ALA A 74 4.22 -23.95 -25.33
N ASP A 75 3.50 -23.38 -26.29
CA ASP A 75 2.97 -24.08 -27.46
C ASP A 75 3.97 -23.84 -28.61
N GLU A 76 4.88 -24.78 -28.80
CA GLU A 76 5.23 -25.43 -30.10
C GLU A 76 6.22 -26.59 -29.89
#